data_AF-A0A4D7JUR9-F1
#
_entry.id   AF-A0A4D7JUR9-F1
#
_cell.length_a   1.000
_cell.length_b   1.000
_cell.length_c   1.000
_cell.angle_alpha   90.00
_cell.angle_beta   90.00
_cell.angle_gamma   90.00
#
_symmetry.space_group_name_H-M   'P 1'
#
loop_
_entity.id
_entity.type
_entity.pdbx_description
1 polymer ?
#
loop_
_entity_poly.entity_id
_entity_poly.type
_entity_poly.pdbx_seq_one_letter_code
_entity_poly.pdbx_strand_id
1 'polypeptide(L)'
;MIKNKIYFAFAITLITLVNFSCDNNLKNDESNEQTTIKAKIESENNFNESQVYISKDIYNTDIELKHEFDNAGVKNIILLIGDGMGPAQVYSGKTANKGNLFLDHFQVVGKSKTNSSDSYITDSAAGATAFSTGEKTYNGAIGVDPDGKPLKTILEIAEDNGLSTGLIATSTITHATPASFIAHQPERSMHEEIASDFLKTDIDIFLGGGKKYFTERKDNKNLLEELKGNGYSLLSKTEELQSDLNGKVAGLFADDAMDKYPARGEFLPTATEKALSLLSQNEKGFFLMVEGSQIDWGGHDNDLAYVINEFNDFDRTVGVALKFASENEGTLVIVTADHETGGLTLVSGDLTEGKVEAKFSTDYHTGIPVQVYAYGPQQSLFLGSYENTAIFSKMKEAFGF
;
A
#
# COMPACT_ATOMS: atom_id res chain seq x y z
N MET A 1 -9.52 -16.74 56.73
CA MET A 1 -8.51 -15.82 57.30
C MET A 1 -7.36 -15.76 56.31
N ILE A 2 -7.19 -14.63 55.59
CA ILE A 2 -6.08 -13.66 55.80
C ILE A 2 -4.74 -14.29 55.34
N LYS A 3 -3.92 -13.78 54.40
CA LYS A 3 -3.77 -12.51 53.66
C LYS A 3 -2.67 -12.72 52.59
N ASN A 4 -2.73 -11.91 51.53
CA ASN A 4 -1.68 -11.13 50.83
C ASN A 4 -0.22 -11.63 50.74
N LYS A 5 0.42 -11.67 49.55
CA LYS A 5 0.92 -10.56 48.66
C LYS A 5 2.32 -10.04 49.09
N ILE A 6 3.13 -9.66 48.09
CA ILE A 6 4.34 -8.75 48.08
C ILE A 6 5.67 -9.50 47.84
N TYR A 7 6.34 -9.43 46.67
CA TYR A 7 7.00 -8.35 45.89
C TYR A 7 8.49 -8.09 46.27
N PHE A 8 9.35 -8.18 45.24
CA PHE A 8 10.59 -7.40 44.94
C PHE A 8 11.82 -7.45 45.87
N ALA A 9 13.01 -7.78 45.30
CA ALA A 9 14.05 -6.83 44.87
C ALA A 9 15.48 -7.42 44.78
N PHE A 10 16.16 -7.13 43.65
CA PHE A 10 17.58 -6.78 43.43
C PHE A 10 18.73 -7.52 44.16
N ALA A 11 19.71 -8.03 43.41
CA ALA A 11 21.00 -7.32 43.18
C ALA A 11 22.06 -8.20 42.46
N ILE A 12 22.48 -7.73 41.29
CA ILE A 12 23.88 -7.51 40.84
C ILE A 12 24.95 -8.45 41.42
N THR A 13 25.63 -9.23 40.57
CA THR A 13 26.91 -9.87 40.92
C THR A 13 27.90 -9.89 39.76
N LEU A 14 28.93 -9.06 39.93
CA LEU A 14 30.36 -9.21 39.55
C LEU A 14 30.77 -9.32 38.07
N ILE A 15 31.21 -8.18 37.52
CA ILE A 15 32.24 -8.12 36.48
C ILE A 15 33.60 -8.38 37.15
N THR A 16 34.31 -9.40 36.70
CA THR A 16 35.68 -9.70 37.15
C THR A 16 36.66 -9.10 36.14
N LEU A 17 37.50 -8.17 36.61
CA LEU A 17 38.64 -7.62 35.87
C LEU A 17 39.67 -8.71 35.56
N VAL A 18 39.97 -8.92 34.28
CA VAL A 18 41.21 -9.56 33.83
C VAL A 18 42.03 -8.50 33.11
N ASN A 19 43.13 -8.07 33.74
CA ASN A 19 44.14 -7.23 33.12
C ASN A 19 44.97 -8.08 32.14
N PHE A 20 44.93 -7.75 30.86
CA PHE A 20 46.00 -8.07 29.91
C PHE A 20 46.43 -6.77 29.21
N SER A 21 47.74 -6.57 29.14
CA SER A 21 48.41 -5.40 28.56
C SER A 21 48.84 -5.69 27.12
N CYS A 22 48.82 -4.65 26.28
CA CYS A 22 49.21 -4.54 24.85
C CYS A 22 48.22 -5.20 23.88
N ASP A 23 47.64 -4.56 22.85
CA ASP A 23 48.11 -3.49 21.97
C ASP A 23 47.00 -2.46 21.62
N ASN A 24 47.42 -1.23 21.33
CA ASN A 24 46.57 -0.15 20.82
C ASN A 24 46.11 -0.45 19.37
N ASN A 25 44.88 -0.93 19.17
CA ASN A 25 44.12 -0.74 17.92
C ASN A 25 42.64 -1.20 17.99
N LEU A 26 41.94 -0.93 19.09
CA LEU A 26 40.49 -1.18 19.22
C LEU A 26 39.82 0.07 19.81
N LYS A 27 39.52 1.06 18.97
CA LYS A 27 38.69 2.22 19.35
C LYS A 27 37.53 2.50 18.40
N ASN A 28 37.35 1.69 17.35
CA ASN A 28 36.31 1.91 16.34
C ASN A 28 35.18 0.87 16.34
N ASP A 29 35.25 -0.19 17.17
CA ASP A 29 34.20 -1.23 17.23
C ASP A 29 33.22 -1.07 18.40
N GLU A 30 33.65 -0.57 19.56
CA GLU A 30 32.75 -0.40 20.72
C GLU A 30 31.66 0.66 20.49
N SER A 31 31.92 1.67 19.66
CA SER A 31 30.93 2.70 19.34
C SER A 31 29.83 2.20 18.41
N ASN A 32 30.16 1.31 17.47
CA ASN A 32 29.18 0.70 16.58
C ASN A 32 28.31 -0.30 17.35
N GLU A 33 28.92 -1.15 18.17
CA GLU A 33 28.19 -2.13 18.97
C GLU A 33 27.27 -1.45 20.01
N GLN A 34 27.71 -0.38 20.69
CA GLN A 34 26.86 0.40 21.59
C GLN A 34 25.74 1.15 20.87
N THR A 35 25.95 1.60 19.63
CA THR A 35 24.91 2.25 18.82
C THR A 35 23.87 1.24 18.34
N THR A 36 24.31 0.05 17.92
CA THR A 36 23.42 -1.06 17.53
C THR A 36 22.65 -1.61 18.74
N ILE A 37 23.28 -1.74 19.91
CA ILE A 37 22.62 -2.16 21.14
C ILE A 37 21.67 -1.08 21.65
N LYS A 38 22.01 0.22 21.56
CA LYS A 38 21.07 1.31 21.87
C LYS A 38 19.87 1.33 20.93
N ALA A 39 20.08 1.21 19.62
CA ALA A 39 18.99 1.16 18.64
C ALA A 39 18.08 -0.06 18.89
N LYS A 40 18.65 -1.20 19.27
CA LYS A 40 17.91 -2.42 19.60
C LYS A 40 17.16 -2.33 20.94
N ILE A 41 17.71 -1.62 21.92
CA ILE A 41 17.05 -1.37 23.21
C ILE A 41 15.97 -0.28 23.06
N GLU A 42 16.16 0.72 22.19
CA GLU A 42 15.16 1.74 21.86
C GLU A 42 13.99 1.14 21.06
N SER A 43 14.26 0.21 20.13
CA SER A 43 13.18 -0.51 19.42
C SER A 43 12.44 -1.50 20.32
N GLU A 44 13.13 -2.21 21.23
CA GLU A 44 12.48 -3.09 22.22
C GLU A 44 11.62 -2.33 23.25
N ASN A 45 11.89 -1.03 23.49
CA ASN A 45 11.13 -0.23 24.45
C ASN A 45 9.79 0.32 23.91
N ASN A 46 9.59 0.40 22.58
CA ASN A 46 8.38 1.02 22.00
C ASN A 46 7.17 0.09 21.88
N PHE A 47 7.32 -1.24 21.95
CA PHE A 47 6.20 -2.18 21.83
C PHE A 47 5.21 -2.14 23.00
N ASN A 48 5.61 -1.59 24.15
CA ASN A 48 4.81 -1.64 25.38
C ASN A 48 4.12 -0.31 25.76
N GLU A 49 4.54 0.82 25.19
CA GLU A 49 3.96 2.13 25.52
C GLU A 49 2.71 2.39 24.69
N SER A 50 1.66 2.89 25.36
CA SER A 50 0.39 3.24 24.71
C SER A 50 0.58 4.57 23.99
N GLN A 51 0.23 4.61 22.70
CA GLN A 51 0.23 5.84 21.92
C GLN A 51 -1.18 6.42 21.85
N VAL A 52 -1.28 7.73 22.00
CA VAL A 52 -2.54 8.46 21.90
C VAL A 52 -2.50 9.41 20.71
N TYR A 53 -3.49 9.28 19.83
CA TYR A 53 -3.75 10.21 18.74
C TYR A 53 -5.09 10.91 19.00
N ILE A 54 -5.15 12.21 18.74
CA ILE A 54 -6.40 12.98 18.73
C ILE A 54 -6.44 13.72 17.40
N SER A 55 -7.47 13.45 16.60
CA SER A 55 -7.58 14.08 15.29
C SER A 55 -7.71 15.59 15.41
N LYS A 56 -6.97 16.29 14.55
CA LYS A 56 -7.08 17.76 14.40
C LYS A 56 -8.05 18.13 13.30
N ASP A 57 -8.16 17.28 12.29
CA ASP A 57 -8.93 17.51 11.09
C ASP A 57 -9.88 16.33 10.84
N ILE A 58 -11.05 16.62 10.29
CA ILE A 58 -12.03 15.62 9.85
C ILE A 58 -12.43 15.95 8.41
N TYR A 59 -12.91 14.95 7.69
CA TYR A 59 -13.42 15.13 6.33
C TYR A 59 -14.84 14.56 6.22
N ASN A 60 -15.64 15.20 5.37
CA ASN A 60 -17.00 14.76 5.11
C ASN A 60 -17.01 13.53 4.22
N THR A 61 -17.84 12.55 4.58
CA THR A 61 -17.99 11.29 3.84
C THR A 61 -19.39 11.16 3.24
N ASP A 62 -20.22 12.21 3.27
CA ASP A 62 -21.54 12.18 2.65
C ASP A 62 -21.41 12.06 1.12
N ILE A 63 -21.95 10.97 0.58
CA ILE A 63 -22.03 10.70 -0.85
C ILE A 63 -23.33 9.95 -1.15
N GLU A 64 -23.99 10.30 -2.25
CA GLU A 64 -25.16 9.59 -2.73
C GLU A 64 -24.72 8.48 -3.69
N LEU A 65 -24.96 7.22 -3.29
CA LEU A 65 -24.57 6.05 -4.05
C LEU A 65 -25.79 5.26 -4.51
N LYS A 66 -25.62 4.58 -5.64
CA LYS A 66 -26.57 3.57 -6.10
C LYS A 66 -26.28 2.25 -5.41
N HIS A 67 -27.33 1.50 -5.11
CA HIS A 67 -27.22 0.20 -4.44
C HIS A 67 -27.76 -0.95 -5.31
N GLU A 68 -28.49 -0.60 -6.36
CA GLU A 68 -28.94 -1.53 -7.38
C GLU A 68 -28.14 -1.24 -8.65
N PHE A 69 -27.48 -2.28 -9.16
CA PHE A 69 -26.74 -2.23 -10.41
C PHE A 69 -27.49 -3.11 -11.39
N ASP A 70 -27.84 -2.55 -12.54
CA ASP A 70 -28.32 -3.37 -13.65
C ASP A 70 -27.25 -4.41 -14.02
N ASN A 71 -27.63 -5.49 -14.71
CA ASN A 71 -26.69 -6.48 -15.25
C ASN A 71 -25.77 -5.91 -16.36
N ALA A 72 -25.53 -4.60 -16.39
CA ALA A 72 -24.50 -3.98 -17.19
C ALA A 72 -23.15 -4.58 -16.78
N GLY A 73 -22.42 -5.13 -17.77
CA GLY A 73 -21.10 -5.72 -17.52
C GLY A 73 -20.11 -4.68 -16.97
N VAL A 74 -19.11 -5.16 -16.24
CA VAL A 74 -18.03 -4.31 -15.73
C VAL A 74 -17.13 -3.90 -16.90
N LYS A 75 -17.02 -2.59 -17.12
CA LYS A 75 -16.07 -2.00 -18.08
C LYS A 75 -14.80 -1.51 -17.40
N ASN A 76 -14.93 -1.05 -16.15
CA ASN A 76 -13.84 -0.43 -15.42
C ASN A 76 -13.64 -1.14 -14.09
N ILE A 77 -12.39 -1.41 -13.72
CA ILE A 77 -12.04 -1.79 -12.35
C ILE A 77 -11.09 -0.75 -11.77
N ILE A 78 -11.42 -0.26 -10.58
CA ILE A 78 -10.54 0.54 -9.74
C ILE A 78 -10.19 -0.31 -8.51
N LEU A 79 -8.94 -0.76 -8.43
CA LEU A 79 -8.41 -1.50 -7.29
C LEU A 79 -7.60 -0.55 -6.41
N LEU A 80 -8.11 -0.27 -5.21
CA LEU A 80 -7.41 0.54 -4.21
C LEU A 80 -6.77 -0.38 -3.16
N ILE A 81 -5.47 -0.21 -2.92
CA ILE A 81 -4.69 -0.99 -1.95
C ILE A 81 -4.16 -0.05 -0.87
N GLY A 82 -4.58 -0.25 0.37
CA GLY A 82 -3.91 0.33 1.53
C GLY A 82 -2.82 -0.65 1.98
N ASP A 83 -1.55 -0.37 1.69
CA ASP A 83 -0.44 -1.25 2.09
C ASP A 83 -0.43 -1.36 3.63
N GLY A 84 -0.42 -2.57 4.19
CA GLY A 84 -0.48 -2.79 5.64
C GLY A 84 -1.81 -2.43 6.32
N MET A 85 -2.86 -2.11 5.57
CA MET A 85 -4.17 -1.65 6.06
C MET A 85 -5.05 -2.82 6.59
N GLY A 86 -4.68 -3.36 7.74
CA GLY A 86 -5.52 -4.31 8.47
C GLY A 86 -6.75 -3.69 9.15
N PRO A 87 -7.59 -4.53 9.78
CA PRO A 87 -8.81 -4.06 10.45
C PRO A 87 -8.58 -3.03 11.55
N ALA A 88 -7.44 -3.06 12.23
CA ALA A 88 -7.12 -2.10 13.28
C ALA A 88 -6.79 -0.71 12.70
N GLN A 89 -6.10 -0.66 11.56
CA GLN A 89 -5.77 0.55 10.80
C GLN A 89 -7.06 1.19 10.27
N VAL A 90 -7.99 0.38 9.75
CA VAL A 90 -9.32 0.87 9.32
C VAL A 90 -10.08 1.51 10.49
N TYR A 91 -10.17 0.82 11.63
CA TYR A 91 -10.97 1.31 12.74
C TYR A 91 -10.31 2.49 13.49
N SER A 92 -8.97 2.58 13.49
CA SER A 92 -8.27 3.75 14.04
C SER A 92 -8.56 5.01 13.21
N GLY A 93 -8.50 4.90 11.88
CA GLY A 93 -8.89 5.97 10.97
C GLY A 93 -10.36 6.37 11.11
N LYS A 94 -11.27 5.39 11.18
CA LYS A 94 -12.69 5.63 11.46
C LYS A 94 -12.89 6.42 12.75
N THR A 95 -12.17 6.03 13.80
CA THR A 95 -12.26 6.71 15.09
C THR A 95 -11.72 8.13 15.00
N ALA A 96 -10.57 8.34 14.34
CA ALA A 96 -10.02 9.66 14.10
C ALA A 96 -10.96 10.58 13.30
N ASN A 97 -11.66 10.04 12.30
CA ASN A 97 -12.70 10.76 11.55
C ASN A 97 -14.10 10.71 12.19
N LYS A 98 -14.13 10.53 13.51
CA LYS A 98 -15.33 10.62 14.37
C LYS A 98 -16.47 9.68 13.98
N GLY A 99 -16.12 8.48 13.53
CA GLY A 99 -17.04 7.39 13.27
C GLY A 99 -17.52 7.27 11.83
N ASN A 100 -16.94 8.02 10.89
CA ASN A 100 -17.37 8.01 9.48
C ASN A 100 -16.18 7.78 8.55
N LEU A 101 -16.36 6.93 7.54
CA LEU A 101 -15.41 6.70 6.45
C LEU A 101 -16.16 6.59 5.11
N PHE A 102 -15.47 6.85 4.00
CA PHE A 102 -15.96 6.45 2.68
C PHE A 102 -16.09 4.93 2.57
N LEU A 103 -15.21 4.18 3.23
CA LEU A 103 -15.32 2.72 3.36
C LEU A 103 -16.64 2.22 3.97
N ASP A 104 -17.34 3.04 4.77
CA ASP A 104 -18.62 2.64 5.38
C ASP A 104 -19.77 2.53 4.37
N HIS A 105 -19.60 3.05 3.15
CA HIS A 105 -20.62 3.00 2.10
C HIS A 105 -20.61 1.69 1.28
N PHE A 106 -19.62 0.82 1.48
CA PHE A 106 -19.53 -0.46 0.79
C PHE A 106 -20.50 -1.47 1.40
N GLN A 107 -21.44 -1.97 0.60
CA GLN A 107 -22.42 -2.97 1.05
C GLN A 107 -21.88 -4.41 1.03
N VAL A 108 -20.84 -4.66 0.23
CA VAL A 108 -20.18 -5.96 0.17
C VAL A 108 -18.80 -5.89 0.83
N VAL A 109 -18.61 -6.73 1.84
CA VAL A 109 -17.34 -6.91 2.53
C VAL A 109 -17.01 -8.41 2.62
N GLY A 110 -15.86 -8.78 2.09
CA GLY A 110 -15.21 -10.07 2.24
C GLY A 110 -13.91 -9.98 3.03
N LYS A 111 -13.18 -11.09 3.12
CA LYS A 111 -11.85 -11.15 3.74
C LYS A 111 -10.90 -12.05 2.96
N SER A 112 -9.67 -11.59 2.74
CA SER A 112 -8.64 -12.36 2.04
C SER A 112 -7.53 -12.80 3.01
N LYS A 113 -7.04 -14.02 2.82
CA LYS A 113 -5.80 -14.50 3.47
C LYS A 113 -4.58 -13.96 2.73
N THR A 114 -3.51 -13.71 3.47
CA THR A 114 -2.37 -12.93 2.98
C THR A 114 -1.06 -13.71 2.88
N ASN A 115 -0.92 -14.88 3.51
CA ASN A 115 0.34 -15.66 3.51
C ASN A 115 0.95 -15.87 2.11
N SER A 116 2.28 -15.93 2.00
CA SER A 116 2.98 -16.25 0.75
C SER A 116 3.05 -17.77 0.55
N SER A 117 3.73 -18.21 -0.52
CA SER A 117 4.00 -19.63 -0.78
C SER A 117 5.02 -20.24 0.18
N ASP A 118 5.91 -19.41 0.75
CA ASP A 118 7.06 -19.83 1.55
C ASP A 118 7.03 -19.33 3.00
N SER A 119 6.07 -18.47 3.36
CA SER A 119 5.97 -17.86 4.69
C SER A 119 4.53 -17.72 5.17
N TYR A 120 4.35 -17.84 6.50
CA TYR A 120 3.08 -17.53 7.18
C TYR A 120 2.74 -16.04 7.10
N ILE A 121 3.76 -15.18 7.06
CA ILE A 121 3.66 -13.72 6.97
C ILE A 121 4.24 -13.32 5.61
N THR A 122 3.39 -12.78 4.74
CA THR A 122 3.80 -12.29 3.41
C THR A 122 4.56 -10.98 3.52
N ASP A 123 5.29 -10.63 2.47
CA ASP A 123 5.65 -9.24 2.18
C ASP A 123 4.74 -8.65 1.09
N SER A 124 4.84 -7.34 0.85
CA SER A 124 4.06 -6.63 -0.17
C SER A 124 4.25 -7.19 -1.58
N ALA A 125 5.45 -7.69 -1.92
CA ALA A 125 5.76 -8.23 -3.25
C ALA A 125 4.97 -9.52 -3.54
N ALA A 126 5.04 -10.50 -2.63
CA ALA A 126 4.25 -11.73 -2.77
C ALA A 126 2.75 -11.48 -2.62
N GLY A 127 2.35 -10.56 -1.74
CA GLY A 127 0.97 -10.15 -1.53
C GLY A 127 0.35 -9.56 -2.80
N ALA A 128 1.03 -8.59 -3.40
CA ALA A 128 0.59 -7.93 -4.63
C ALA A 128 0.66 -8.85 -5.85
N THR A 129 1.70 -9.68 -5.97
CA THR A 129 1.80 -10.70 -7.03
C THR A 129 0.61 -11.66 -7.01
N ALA A 130 0.13 -12.05 -5.82
CA ALA A 130 -1.07 -12.88 -5.71
C ALA A 130 -2.33 -12.18 -6.23
N PHE A 131 -2.49 -10.87 -5.99
CA PHE A 131 -3.63 -10.11 -6.52
C PHE A 131 -3.54 -9.91 -8.03
N SER A 132 -2.34 -9.67 -8.54
CA SER A 132 -2.12 -9.30 -9.93
C SER A 132 -2.10 -10.51 -10.85
N THR A 133 -1.71 -11.70 -10.38
CA THR A 133 -1.53 -12.89 -11.24
C THR A 133 -2.45 -14.06 -10.89
N GLY A 134 -3.01 -14.08 -9.67
CA GLY A 134 -3.80 -15.20 -9.16
C GLY A 134 -2.98 -16.41 -8.71
N GLU A 135 -1.66 -16.26 -8.56
CA GLU A 135 -0.77 -17.31 -8.07
C GLU A 135 0.02 -16.83 -6.85
N LYS A 136 0.23 -17.73 -5.88
CA LYS A 136 1.09 -17.45 -4.72
C LYS A 136 2.55 -17.57 -5.15
N THR A 137 3.40 -16.68 -4.64
CA THR A 137 4.86 -16.73 -4.85
C THR A 137 5.61 -16.55 -3.54
N TYR A 138 6.95 -16.55 -3.57
CA TYR A 138 7.79 -16.38 -2.38
C TYR A 138 7.96 -14.90 -2.02
N ASN A 139 8.29 -14.60 -0.75
CA ASN A 139 8.48 -13.21 -0.32
C ASN A 139 9.57 -12.50 -1.13
N GLY A 140 9.27 -11.31 -1.62
CA GLY A 140 10.17 -10.50 -2.45
C GLY A 140 10.02 -10.71 -3.95
N ALA A 141 9.28 -11.71 -4.42
CA ALA A 141 9.08 -11.93 -5.86
C ALA A 141 8.08 -10.93 -6.46
N ILE A 142 8.39 -10.42 -7.66
CA ILE A 142 7.58 -9.45 -8.39
C ILE A 142 7.06 -10.12 -9.66
N GLY A 143 5.77 -10.43 -9.72
CA GLY A 143 5.12 -10.92 -10.96
C GLY A 143 5.66 -12.25 -11.48
N VAL A 144 6.24 -13.10 -10.62
CA VAL A 144 6.81 -14.40 -11.00
C VAL A 144 6.27 -15.55 -10.12
N ASP A 145 6.23 -16.75 -10.69
CA ASP A 145 5.89 -17.99 -9.98
C ASP A 145 6.97 -18.38 -8.95
N PRO A 146 6.75 -19.40 -8.10
CA PRO A 146 7.76 -19.86 -7.15
C PRO A 146 9.09 -20.35 -7.76
N ASP A 147 9.11 -20.67 -9.07
CA ASP A 147 10.31 -21.04 -9.82
C ASP A 147 10.99 -19.82 -10.49
N GLY A 148 10.46 -18.61 -10.32
CA GLY A 148 10.94 -17.38 -10.95
C GLY A 148 10.49 -17.18 -12.41
N LYS A 149 9.48 -17.91 -12.89
CA LYS A 149 8.94 -17.69 -14.25
C LYS A 149 7.93 -16.53 -14.25
N PRO A 150 7.99 -15.63 -15.24
CA PRO A 150 7.01 -14.56 -15.39
C PRO A 150 5.57 -15.06 -15.43
N LEU A 151 4.71 -14.42 -14.65
CA LEU A 151 3.27 -14.67 -14.59
C LEU A 151 2.52 -13.48 -15.16
N LYS A 152 1.58 -13.73 -16.06
CA LYS A 152 0.81 -12.66 -16.70
C LYS A 152 -0.09 -11.95 -15.69
N THR A 153 -0.02 -10.62 -15.62
CA THR A 153 -0.78 -9.83 -14.65
C THR A 153 -2.15 -9.42 -15.18
N ILE A 154 -3.05 -9.00 -14.28
CA ILE A 154 -4.37 -8.45 -14.64
C ILE A 154 -4.24 -7.16 -15.45
N LEU A 155 -3.19 -6.38 -15.25
CA LEU A 155 -2.90 -5.17 -16.01
C LEU A 155 -2.54 -5.54 -17.45
N GLU A 156 -1.62 -6.50 -17.64
CA GLU A 156 -1.26 -6.98 -18.98
C GLU A 156 -2.45 -7.65 -19.68
N ILE A 157 -3.30 -8.37 -18.94
CA ILE A 157 -4.54 -8.96 -19.48
C ILE A 157 -5.53 -7.85 -19.91
N ALA A 158 -5.63 -6.76 -19.15
CA ALA A 158 -6.46 -5.62 -19.53
C ALA A 158 -5.94 -4.95 -20.81
N GLU A 159 -4.62 -4.75 -20.94
CA GLU A 159 -3.98 -4.22 -22.16
C GLU A 159 -4.22 -5.13 -23.37
N ASP A 160 -4.04 -6.44 -23.23
CA ASP A 160 -4.33 -7.45 -24.26
C ASP A 160 -5.78 -7.34 -24.80
N ASN A 161 -6.72 -6.94 -23.95
CA ASN A 161 -8.14 -6.77 -24.29
C ASN A 161 -8.46 -5.34 -24.79
N GLY A 162 -7.45 -4.46 -24.85
CA GLY A 162 -7.55 -3.08 -25.32
C GLY A 162 -8.22 -2.13 -24.33
N LEU A 163 -8.25 -2.48 -23.05
CA LEU A 163 -8.60 -1.56 -21.98
C LEU A 163 -7.42 -0.63 -21.71
N SER A 164 -7.71 0.56 -21.22
CA SER A 164 -6.67 1.46 -20.74
C SER A 164 -6.18 1.05 -19.36
N THR A 165 -4.92 1.33 -19.04
CA THR A 165 -4.30 0.86 -17.78
C THR A 165 -3.56 1.96 -17.04
N GLY A 166 -3.62 1.91 -15.70
CA GLY A 166 -2.84 2.83 -14.88
C GLY A 166 -2.46 2.35 -13.49
N LEU A 167 -1.39 2.95 -12.97
CA LEU A 167 -0.81 2.67 -11.65
C LEU A 167 -0.55 3.97 -10.88
N ILE A 168 -0.95 4.05 -9.63
CA ILE A 168 -0.66 5.18 -8.75
C ILE A 168 -0.13 4.65 -7.43
N ALA A 169 0.94 5.25 -6.90
CA ALA A 169 1.48 4.92 -5.58
C ALA A 169 2.02 6.18 -4.88
N THR A 170 1.93 6.22 -3.55
CA THR A 170 2.54 7.29 -2.74
C THR A 170 3.99 6.98 -2.34
N SER A 171 4.45 5.74 -2.52
CA SER A 171 5.87 5.37 -2.45
C SER A 171 6.57 5.63 -3.80
N THR A 172 7.57 4.82 -4.14
CA THR A 172 8.14 4.78 -5.49
C THR A 172 7.21 3.97 -6.39
N ILE A 173 7.11 4.32 -7.68
CA ILE A 173 6.32 3.52 -8.63
C ILE A 173 6.95 2.14 -8.92
N THR A 174 8.24 2.00 -8.60
CA THR A 174 9.00 0.74 -8.67
C THR A 174 8.95 -0.05 -7.36
N HIS A 175 8.17 0.39 -6.36
CA HIS A 175 7.96 -0.36 -5.12
C HIS A 175 7.15 -1.62 -5.38
N ALA A 176 7.17 -2.56 -4.44
CA ALA A 176 6.69 -3.91 -4.64
C ALA A 176 5.24 -4.01 -5.13
N THR A 177 4.33 -3.25 -4.54
CA THR A 177 2.90 -3.29 -4.89
C THR A 177 2.65 -2.84 -6.33
N PRO A 178 3.00 -1.61 -6.77
CA PRO A 178 2.82 -1.22 -8.17
C PRO A 178 3.66 -2.07 -9.13
N ALA A 179 4.89 -2.42 -8.77
CA ALA A 179 5.76 -3.25 -9.62
C ALA A 179 5.14 -4.62 -9.92
N SER A 180 4.43 -5.23 -8.97
CA SER A 180 3.82 -6.56 -9.14
C SER A 180 2.68 -6.58 -10.17
N PHE A 181 2.21 -5.44 -10.64
CA PHE A 181 1.22 -5.35 -11.72
C PHE A 181 1.85 -5.20 -13.11
N ILE A 182 3.12 -4.83 -13.23
CA ILE A 182 3.72 -4.40 -14.51
C ILE A 182 5.10 -5.01 -14.81
N ALA A 183 5.78 -5.54 -13.80
CA ALA A 183 7.15 -6.05 -13.89
C ALA A 183 7.23 -7.53 -13.52
N HIS A 184 8.31 -8.18 -13.96
CA HIS A 184 8.59 -9.58 -13.65
C HIS A 184 10.05 -9.73 -13.23
N GLN A 185 10.30 -9.67 -11.92
CA GLN A 185 11.65 -9.71 -11.35
C GLN A 185 11.71 -10.68 -10.16
N PRO A 186 12.84 -11.39 -9.97
CA PRO A 186 12.98 -12.34 -8.88
C PRO A 186 13.03 -11.67 -7.49
N GLU A 187 13.40 -10.39 -7.43
CA GLU A 187 13.53 -9.64 -6.19
C GLU A 187 12.98 -8.20 -6.31
N ARG A 188 12.22 -7.77 -5.29
CA ARG A 188 11.65 -6.42 -5.18
C ARG A 188 12.68 -5.29 -5.08
N SER A 189 13.94 -5.62 -4.76
CA SER A 189 15.05 -4.68 -4.66
C SER A 189 15.59 -4.23 -6.04
N MET A 190 15.20 -4.92 -7.11
CA MET A 190 15.67 -4.68 -8.48
C MET A 190 14.97 -3.47 -9.13
N HIS A 191 14.96 -2.32 -8.46
CA HIS A 191 14.20 -1.14 -8.88
C HIS A 191 14.59 -0.61 -10.27
N GLU A 192 15.86 -0.73 -10.68
CA GLU A 192 16.30 -0.33 -12.02
C GLU A 192 15.75 -1.28 -13.09
N GLU A 193 15.77 -2.58 -12.85
CA GLU A 193 15.21 -3.57 -13.76
C GLU A 193 13.69 -3.46 -13.81
N ILE A 194 13.03 -3.26 -12.67
CA ILE A 194 11.59 -2.94 -12.58
C ILE A 194 11.27 -1.68 -13.39
N ALA A 195 12.03 -0.58 -13.23
CA ALA A 195 11.82 0.63 -14.04
C ALA A 195 11.97 0.39 -15.55
N SER A 196 12.81 -0.58 -15.93
CA SER A 196 12.99 -0.97 -17.33
C SER A 196 11.80 -1.77 -17.86
N ASP A 197 11.08 -2.49 -16.99
CA ASP A 197 9.88 -3.25 -17.37
C ASP A 197 8.70 -2.34 -17.72
N PHE A 198 8.60 -1.13 -17.14
CA PHE A 198 7.57 -0.14 -17.53
C PHE A 198 7.62 0.17 -19.04
N LEU A 199 8.80 0.22 -19.64
CA LEU A 199 8.99 0.47 -21.07
C LEU A 199 8.59 -0.72 -21.97
N LYS A 200 8.34 -1.90 -21.38
CA LYS A 200 7.92 -3.11 -22.11
C LYS A 200 6.40 -3.25 -22.20
N THR A 201 5.66 -2.40 -21.49
CA THR A 201 4.19 -2.40 -21.44
C THR A 201 3.62 -1.19 -22.17
N ASP A 202 2.32 -1.23 -22.46
CA ASP A 202 1.63 -0.12 -23.11
C ASP A 202 0.83 0.74 -22.13
N ILE A 203 1.24 0.77 -20.84
CA ILE A 203 0.53 1.48 -19.77
C ILE A 203 0.20 2.93 -20.14
N ASP A 204 -1.04 3.37 -19.89
CA ASP A 204 -1.45 4.72 -20.28
C ASP A 204 -1.04 5.77 -19.25
N ILE A 205 -1.07 5.43 -17.96
CA ILE A 205 -0.66 6.36 -16.91
C ILE A 205 0.01 5.68 -15.72
N PHE A 206 1.16 6.21 -15.30
CA PHE A 206 1.69 5.87 -13.98
C PHE A 206 2.18 7.09 -13.21
N LEU A 207 1.88 7.15 -11.92
CA LEU A 207 2.13 8.31 -11.06
C LEU A 207 2.69 7.85 -9.70
N GLY A 208 3.88 8.33 -9.32
CA GLY A 208 4.45 8.08 -7.99
C GLY A 208 5.82 8.72 -7.80
N GLY A 209 6.56 8.30 -6.78
CA GLY A 209 7.96 8.65 -6.61
C GLY A 209 8.91 7.76 -7.43
N GLY A 210 10.21 7.85 -7.15
CA GLY A 210 11.24 6.93 -7.64
C GLY A 210 11.96 7.38 -8.90
N LYS A 211 12.02 8.70 -9.16
CA LYS A 211 12.68 9.26 -10.35
C LYS A 211 14.13 8.78 -10.51
N LYS A 212 14.87 8.60 -9.41
CA LYS A 212 16.27 8.16 -9.44
C LYS A 212 16.45 6.79 -10.11
N TYR A 213 15.47 5.89 -10.03
CA TYR A 213 15.54 4.57 -10.68
C TYR A 213 15.39 4.63 -12.21
N PHE A 214 14.89 5.75 -12.73
CA PHE A 214 14.77 6.03 -14.17
C PHE A 214 15.97 6.84 -14.71
N THR A 215 16.68 7.62 -13.86
CA THR A 215 17.72 8.56 -14.31
C THR A 215 19.13 8.31 -13.76
N GLU A 216 19.27 7.76 -12.56
CA GLU A 216 20.53 7.56 -11.84
C GLU A 216 20.95 6.09 -11.83
N ARG A 217 20.98 5.50 -13.03
CA ARG A 217 21.09 4.06 -13.21
C ARG A 217 22.52 3.57 -13.42
N LYS A 218 22.80 2.33 -13.03
CA LYS A 218 24.10 1.66 -13.22
C LYS A 218 24.48 1.53 -14.70
N ASP A 219 23.48 1.37 -15.56
CA ASP A 219 23.66 1.28 -17.02
C ASP A 219 23.81 2.65 -17.71
N ASN A 220 23.76 3.75 -16.95
CA ASN A 220 23.80 5.14 -17.42
C ASN A 220 22.69 5.51 -18.42
N LYS A 221 21.61 4.74 -18.48
CA LYS A 221 20.44 5.10 -19.29
C LYS A 221 19.61 6.17 -18.58
N ASN A 222 18.90 6.97 -19.38
CA ASN A 222 17.86 7.86 -18.91
C ASN A 222 16.53 7.40 -19.51
N LEU A 223 15.76 6.65 -18.73
CA LEU A 223 14.50 6.08 -19.17
C LEU A 223 13.41 7.13 -19.38
N LEU A 224 13.58 8.36 -18.85
CA LEU A 224 12.63 9.45 -19.10
C LEU A 224 12.65 9.89 -20.56
N GLU A 225 13.84 9.90 -21.19
CA GLU A 225 13.94 10.21 -22.62
C GLU A 225 13.33 9.11 -23.48
N GLU A 226 13.45 7.84 -23.05
CA GLU A 226 12.79 6.71 -23.71
C GLU A 226 11.26 6.79 -23.58
N LEU A 227 10.73 7.08 -22.39
CA LEU A 227 9.30 7.32 -22.15
C LEU A 227 8.78 8.48 -23.02
N LYS A 228 9.51 9.58 -23.07
CA LYS A 228 9.16 10.71 -23.94
C LYS A 228 9.16 10.33 -25.42
N GLY A 229 10.14 9.53 -25.84
CA GLY A 229 10.21 8.94 -27.19
C GLY A 229 9.01 8.04 -27.51
N ASN A 230 8.47 7.36 -26.49
CA ASN A 230 7.26 6.55 -26.55
C ASN A 230 5.96 7.36 -26.39
N GLY A 231 6.04 8.70 -26.41
CA GLY A 231 4.86 9.57 -26.43
C GLY A 231 4.29 9.93 -25.07
N TYR A 232 5.01 9.67 -23.97
CA TYR A 232 4.56 10.03 -22.64
C TYR A 232 4.78 11.52 -22.34
N SER A 233 3.75 12.16 -21.79
CA SER A 233 3.90 13.43 -21.09
C SER A 233 4.54 13.17 -19.73
N LEU A 234 5.68 13.81 -19.47
CA LEU A 234 6.42 13.64 -18.22
C LEU A 234 6.00 14.70 -17.21
N LEU A 235 5.58 14.27 -16.02
CA LEU A 235 5.24 15.15 -14.90
C LEU A 235 6.23 14.97 -13.75
N SER A 236 6.48 16.04 -13.01
CA SER A 236 7.41 16.04 -11.87
C SER A 236 6.88 16.76 -10.63
N LYS A 237 5.73 17.45 -10.72
CA LYS A 237 5.11 18.18 -9.62
C LYS A 237 3.60 18.00 -9.61
N THR A 238 3.04 17.89 -8.41
CA THR A 238 1.61 17.62 -8.19
C THR A 238 0.71 18.66 -8.87
N GLU A 239 1.14 19.93 -8.96
CA GLU A 239 0.33 20.98 -9.59
C GLU A 239 0.14 20.75 -11.10
N GLU A 240 1.04 20.01 -11.75
CA GLU A 240 0.96 19.72 -13.18
C GLU A 240 -0.21 18.76 -13.50
N LEU A 241 -0.71 18.01 -12.50
CA LEU A 241 -1.91 17.17 -12.61
C LEU A 241 -3.18 17.99 -12.87
N GLN A 242 -3.17 19.31 -12.77
CA GLN A 242 -4.32 20.14 -13.15
C GLN A 242 -4.30 20.56 -14.63
N SER A 243 -3.24 20.20 -15.36
CA SER A 243 -3.10 20.54 -16.78
C SER A 243 -4.05 19.72 -17.66
N ASP A 244 -4.41 20.30 -18.81
CA ASP A 244 -5.10 19.57 -19.88
C ASP A 244 -4.10 18.64 -20.56
N LEU A 245 -4.10 17.38 -20.14
CA LEU A 245 -3.21 16.33 -20.61
C LEU A 245 -4.02 15.41 -21.52
N ASN A 246 -3.40 14.92 -22.59
CA ASN A 246 -3.98 13.94 -23.50
C ASN A 246 -2.94 12.85 -23.78
N GLY A 247 -3.41 11.62 -23.97
CA GLY A 247 -2.53 10.46 -24.21
C GLY A 247 -1.81 9.99 -22.96
N LYS A 248 -0.61 9.41 -23.15
CA LYS A 248 0.11 8.71 -22.09
C LYS A 248 0.82 9.65 -21.13
N VAL A 249 0.85 9.30 -19.85
CA VAL A 249 1.41 10.14 -18.78
C VAL A 249 2.33 9.33 -17.86
N ALA A 250 3.54 9.83 -17.65
CA ALA A 250 4.50 9.29 -16.69
C ALA A 250 4.85 10.38 -15.67
N GLY A 251 4.39 10.22 -14.43
CA GLY A 251 4.61 11.19 -13.35
C GLY A 251 5.56 10.64 -12.29
N LEU A 252 6.69 11.32 -12.09
CA LEU A 252 7.70 10.97 -11.08
C LEU A 252 7.97 12.19 -10.18
N PHE A 253 7.30 12.21 -9.02
CA PHE A 253 7.12 13.40 -8.18
C PHE A 253 8.16 13.55 -7.06
N ALA A 254 9.03 12.56 -6.89
CA ALA A 254 10.13 12.55 -5.93
C ALA A 254 11.29 11.69 -6.47
N ASP A 255 12.52 11.97 -6.04
CA ASP A 255 13.70 11.19 -6.43
C ASP A 255 13.61 9.74 -5.91
N ASP A 256 13.10 9.57 -4.69
CA ASP A 256 12.73 8.29 -4.10
C ASP A 256 11.23 8.30 -3.78
N ALA A 257 10.79 7.72 -2.67
CA ALA A 257 9.42 7.82 -2.24
C ALA A 257 9.00 9.26 -1.95
N MET A 258 7.70 9.52 -2.07
CA MET A 258 7.12 10.83 -1.77
C MET A 258 7.12 11.06 -0.25
N ASP A 259 6.97 12.31 0.15
CA ASP A 259 6.78 12.64 1.57
C ASP A 259 5.57 11.92 2.17
N LYS A 260 5.55 11.79 3.50
CA LYS A 260 4.37 11.33 4.24
C LYS A 260 3.28 12.39 4.30
N TYR A 261 2.03 11.97 4.43
CA TYR A 261 0.90 12.86 4.70
C TYR A 261 1.04 13.46 6.12
N PRO A 262 0.81 14.78 6.31
CA PRO A 262 0.25 15.75 5.35
C PRO A 262 1.29 16.49 4.49
N ALA A 263 2.60 16.27 4.67
CA ALA A 263 3.64 17.00 3.94
C ALA A 263 3.57 16.78 2.42
N ARG A 264 3.16 15.58 1.99
CA ARG A 264 2.86 15.23 0.58
C ARG A 264 1.76 16.10 -0.06
N GLY A 265 0.88 16.68 0.74
CA GLY A 265 -0.38 17.27 0.29
C GLY A 265 -1.36 16.23 -0.25
N GLU A 266 -2.39 16.70 -0.97
CA GLU A 266 -3.48 15.86 -1.51
C GLU A 266 -3.09 15.16 -2.84
N PHE A 267 -1.86 14.64 -2.92
CA PHE A 267 -1.36 13.97 -4.13
C PHE A 267 -2.25 12.79 -4.52
N LEU A 268 -2.52 11.87 -3.60
CA LEU A 268 -3.17 10.59 -3.93
C LEU A 268 -4.61 10.78 -4.45
N PRO A 269 -5.48 11.61 -3.82
CA PRO A 269 -6.77 11.96 -4.41
C PRO A 269 -6.64 12.66 -5.77
N THR A 270 -5.74 13.66 -5.90
CA THR A 270 -5.56 14.44 -7.14
C THR A 270 -5.05 13.59 -8.30
N ALA A 271 -4.09 12.70 -8.04
CA ALA A 271 -3.55 11.76 -9.01
C ALA A 271 -4.63 10.78 -9.48
N THR A 272 -5.47 10.31 -8.56
CA THR A 272 -6.59 9.41 -8.87
C THR A 272 -7.63 10.09 -9.75
N GLU A 273 -8.02 11.34 -9.44
CA GLU A 273 -8.92 12.13 -10.30
C GLU A 273 -8.35 12.30 -11.72
N LYS A 274 -7.05 12.63 -11.84
CA LYS A 274 -6.39 12.76 -13.14
C LYS A 274 -6.40 11.45 -13.91
N ALA A 275 -6.01 10.34 -13.29
CA ALA A 275 -6.00 9.04 -13.96
C ALA A 275 -7.39 8.64 -14.43
N LEU A 276 -8.41 8.79 -13.59
CA LEU A 276 -9.80 8.50 -13.96
C LEU A 276 -10.26 9.36 -15.14
N SER A 277 -9.90 10.65 -15.18
CA SER A 277 -10.24 11.55 -16.29
C SER A 277 -9.59 11.17 -17.64
N LEU A 278 -8.43 10.52 -17.61
CA LEU A 278 -7.69 10.10 -18.81
C LEU A 278 -8.15 8.71 -19.25
N LEU A 279 -8.18 7.75 -18.33
CA LEU A 279 -8.51 6.34 -18.60
C LEU A 279 -9.97 6.16 -19.03
N SER A 280 -10.89 6.97 -18.50
CA SER A 280 -12.31 6.91 -18.86
C SER A 280 -12.63 7.32 -20.30
N GLN A 281 -11.66 7.89 -21.04
CA GLN A 281 -11.82 8.24 -22.45
C GLN A 281 -11.86 6.99 -23.35
N ASN A 282 -11.36 5.85 -22.89
CA ASN A 282 -11.43 4.60 -23.63
C ASN A 282 -12.81 3.94 -23.49
N GLU A 283 -13.57 3.86 -24.58
CA GLU A 283 -14.94 3.29 -24.57
C GLU A 283 -15.00 1.81 -24.18
N LYS A 284 -13.88 1.07 -24.32
CA LYS A 284 -13.74 -0.31 -23.85
C LYS A 284 -13.60 -0.42 -22.33
N GLY A 285 -13.22 0.68 -21.67
CA GLY A 285 -13.00 0.76 -20.23
C GLY A 285 -11.54 0.66 -19.82
N PHE A 286 -11.29 0.49 -18.53
CA PHE A 286 -9.95 0.55 -17.96
C PHE A 286 -9.72 -0.32 -16.72
N PHE A 287 -8.45 -0.58 -16.42
CA PHE A 287 -8.00 -1.08 -15.13
C PHE A 287 -7.08 -0.06 -14.46
N LEU A 288 -7.38 0.35 -13.24
CA LEU A 288 -6.58 1.26 -12.44
C LEU A 288 -6.25 0.64 -11.09
N MET A 289 -4.97 0.61 -10.72
CA MET A 289 -4.53 0.31 -9.36
C MET A 289 -4.01 1.57 -8.66
N VAL A 290 -4.50 1.83 -7.45
CA VAL A 290 -4.13 2.98 -6.63
C VAL A 290 -3.67 2.51 -5.25
N GLU A 291 -2.48 2.91 -4.83
CA GLU A 291 -1.89 2.49 -3.58
C GLU A 291 -1.70 3.65 -2.59
N GLY A 292 -2.29 3.50 -1.39
CA GLY A 292 -1.88 4.25 -0.21
C GLY A 292 -0.71 3.54 0.47
N SER A 293 0.50 3.75 -0.05
CA SER A 293 1.68 2.91 0.24
C SER A 293 2.24 3.06 1.66
N GLN A 294 2.01 4.21 2.31
CA GLN A 294 2.74 4.58 3.53
C GLN A 294 1.98 4.29 4.83
N ILE A 295 0.78 3.69 4.75
CA ILE A 295 0.07 3.15 5.94
C ILE A 295 0.95 2.06 6.60
N ASP A 296 1.49 1.17 5.77
CA ASP A 296 2.47 0.14 6.13
C ASP A 296 3.71 0.72 6.80
N TRP A 297 4.26 1.80 6.25
CA TRP A 297 5.47 2.43 6.79
C TRP A 297 5.22 3.02 8.18
N GLY A 298 4.05 3.61 8.41
CA GLY A 298 3.62 4.00 9.74
C GLY A 298 3.48 2.80 10.69
N GLY A 299 3.05 1.66 10.18
CA GLY A 299 2.99 0.41 10.93
C GLY A 299 4.37 -0.13 11.31
N HIS A 300 5.33 -0.13 10.38
CA HIS A 300 6.73 -0.49 10.63
C HIS A 300 7.41 0.44 11.64
N ASP A 301 7.18 1.75 11.51
CA ASP A 301 7.69 2.76 12.44
C ASP A 301 7.00 2.69 13.82
N ASN A 302 5.93 1.89 13.95
CA ASN A 302 5.02 1.90 15.08
C ASN A 302 4.58 3.32 15.43
N ASP A 303 4.24 4.14 14.43
CA ASP A 303 3.80 5.53 14.61
C ASP A 303 2.28 5.61 14.35
N LEU A 304 1.49 5.66 15.43
CA LEU A 304 0.04 5.71 15.34
C LEU A 304 -0.47 6.93 14.55
N ALA A 305 0.19 8.08 14.69
CA ALA A 305 -0.21 9.29 13.98
C ALA A 305 0.05 9.14 12.48
N TYR A 306 1.17 8.54 12.12
CA TYR A 306 1.52 8.27 10.73
C TYR A 306 0.52 7.30 10.08
N VAL A 307 0.23 6.16 10.73
CA VAL A 307 -0.79 5.19 10.25
C VAL A 307 -2.13 5.86 10.00
N ILE A 308 -2.65 6.62 10.98
CA ILE A 308 -3.99 7.23 10.89
C ILE A 308 -4.03 8.30 9.80
N ASN A 309 -2.98 9.13 9.69
CA ASN A 309 -2.91 10.21 8.72
C ASN A 309 -2.85 9.68 7.28
N GLU A 310 -2.03 8.66 7.02
CA GLU A 310 -1.96 7.98 5.72
C GLU A 310 -3.25 7.25 5.38
N PHE A 311 -3.84 6.56 6.34
CA PHE A 311 -5.12 5.88 6.12
C PHE A 311 -6.23 6.88 5.77
N ASN A 312 -6.29 8.02 6.45
CA ASN A 312 -7.30 9.04 6.15
C ASN A 312 -7.08 9.72 4.78
N ASP A 313 -5.84 9.81 4.29
CA ASP A 313 -5.53 10.21 2.90
C ASP A 313 -6.01 9.17 1.89
N PHE A 314 -5.81 7.89 2.20
CA PHE A 314 -6.31 6.78 1.41
C PHE A 314 -7.85 6.72 1.38
N ASP A 315 -8.55 6.90 2.51
CA ASP A 315 -10.02 6.88 2.53
C ASP A 315 -10.64 8.06 1.75
N ARG A 316 -10.00 9.25 1.75
CA ARG A 316 -10.40 10.35 0.83
C ARG A 316 -10.25 9.94 -0.64
N THR A 317 -9.22 9.16 -0.97
CA THR A 317 -9.01 8.60 -2.31
C THR A 317 -10.07 7.55 -2.66
N VAL A 318 -10.51 6.73 -1.71
CA VAL A 318 -11.67 5.84 -1.87
C VAL A 318 -12.92 6.66 -2.20
N GLY A 319 -13.11 7.82 -1.57
CA GLY A 319 -14.19 8.76 -1.89
C GLY A 319 -14.18 9.24 -3.35
N VAL A 320 -13.00 9.55 -3.90
CA VAL A 320 -12.83 9.89 -5.33
C VAL A 320 -13.29 8.74 -6.23
N ALA A 321 -12.88 7.50 -5.93
CA ALA A 321 -13.25 6.32 -6.71
C ALA A 321 -14.76 6.03 -6.64
N LEU A 322 -15.37 6.13 -5.45
CA LEU A 322 -16.81 5.96 -5.27
C LEU A 322 -17.61 7.02 -6.03
N LYS A 323 -17.18 8.28 -5.99
CA LYS A 323 -17.81 9.36 -6.75
C LYS A 323 -17.77 9.07 -8.24
N PHE A 324 -16.61 8.69 -8.78
CA PHE A 324 -16.50 8.31 -10.18
C PHE A 324 -17.43 7.13 -10.53
N ALA A 325 -17.46 6.08 -9.70
CA ALA A 325 -18.31 4.92 -9.94
C ALA A 325 -19.80 5.22 -9.84
N SER A 326 -20.22 6.20 -9.01
CA SER A 326 -21.60 6.66 -8.95
C SER A 326 -22.09 7.33 -10.24
N GLU A 327 -21.16 7.97 -10.97
CA GLU A 327 -21.39 8.66 -12.23
C GLU A 327 -21.14 7.74 -13.45
N ASN A 328 -20.43 6.62 -13.26
CA ASN A 328 -20.03 5.67 -14.30
C ASN A 328 -20.44 4.24 -13.92
N GLU A 329 -21.69 3.87 -14.20
CA GLU A 329 -22.34 2.63 -13.71
C GLU A 329 -21.62 1.32 -14.09
N GLY A 330 -20.79 1.31 -15.13
CA GLY A 330 -19.97 0.14 -15.51
C GLY A 330 -18.68 -0.05 -14.68
N THR A 331 -18.56 0.63 -13.53
CA THR A 331 -17.34 0.66 -12.72
C THR A 331 -17.47 -0.18 -11.46
N LEU A 332 -16.55 -1.11 -11.28
CA LEU A 332 -16.37 -1.88 -10.05
C LEU A 332 -15.19 -1.30 -9.25
N VAL A 333 -15.45 -0.85 -8.03
CA VAL A 333 -14.46 -0.38 -7.07
C VAL A 333 -14.17 -1.49 -6.07
N ILE A 334 -12.90 -1.83 -5.90
CA ILE A 334 -12.43 -2.83 -4.95
C ILE A 334 -11.42 -2.14 -4.03
N VAL A 335 -11.59 -2.28 -2.71
CA VAL A 335 -10.62 -1.79 -1.73
C VAL A 335 -10.12 -2.95 -0.89
N THR A 336 -8.81 -3.09 -0.73
CA THR A 336 -8.19 -4.15 0.09
C THR A 336 -6.84 -3.67 0.66
N ALA A 337 -6.20 -4.54 1.42
CA ALA A 337 -4.78 -4.46 1.72
C ALA A 337 -4.04 -5.71 1.18
N ASP A 338 -2.72 -5.66 1.17
CA ASP A 338 -1.80 -6.77 0.92
C ASP A 338 -1.51 -7.62 2.17
N HIS A 339 -1.37 -6.95 3.33
CA HIS A 339 -1.24 -7.52 4.66
C HIS A 339 -1.68 -6.52 5.75
N GLU A 340 -1.56 -6.92 7.02
CA GLU A 340 -1.62 -6.00 8.15
C GLU A 340 -0.20 -5.73 8.65
N THR A 341 0.07 -4.52 9.15
CA THR A 341 1.40 -4.13 9.63
C THR A 341 1.40 -3.53 11.03
N GLY A 342 2.33 -3.99 11.86
CA GLY A 342 2.58 -3.46 13.21
C GLY A 342 1.86 -4.26 14.32
N GLY A 343 0.94 -5.15 13.95
CA GLY A 343 0.07 -5.83 14.91
C GLY A 343 -0.66 -4.83 15.79
N LEU A 344 -1.23 -3.81 15.15
CA LEU A 344 -1.86 -2.66 15.80
C LEU A 344 -3.05 -3.13 16.64
N THR A 345 -3.05 -2.78 17.91
CA THR A 345 -4.10 -3.11 18.86
C THR A 345 -4.69 -1.83 19.45
N LEU A 346 -5.98 -1.61 19.22
CA LEU A 346 -6.70 -0.48 19.81
C LEU A 346 -7.10 -0.83 21.24
N VAL A 347 -6.58 -0.08 22.21
CA VAL A 347 -6.77 -0.36 23.64
C VAL A 347 -7.79 0.56 24.31
N SER A 348 -8.05 1.74 23.72
CA SER A 348 -9.06 2.72 24.16
C SER A 348 -9.33 3.73 23.03
N GLY A 349 -10.36 4.56 23.18
CA GLY A 349 -10.70 5.60 22.19
C GLY A 349 -11.99 6.34 22.50
N ASP A 350 -12.24 7.42 21.77
CA ASP A 350 -13.46 8.23 21.83
C ASP A 350 -13.83 8.75 20.44
N LEU A 351 -14.96 8.28 19.90
CA LEU A 351 -15.47 8.67 18.57
C LEU A 351 -15.86 10.15 18.51
N THR A 352 -16.33 10.75 19.60
CA THR A 352 -16.77 12.16 19.59
C THR A 352 -15.56 13.09 19.56
N GLU A 353 -14.51 12.74 20.29
CA GLU A 353 -13.25 13.49 20.34
C GLU A 353 -12.35 13.21 19.13
N GLY A 354 -12.56 12.09 18.42
CA GLY A 354 -11.62 11.62 17.40
C GLY A 354 -10.33 11.06 18.02
N LYS A 355 -10.43 10.48 19.22
CA LYS A 355 -9.29 10.01 20.02
C LYS A 355 -9.09 8.52 19.83
N VAL A 356 -7.86 8.12 19.52
CA VAL A 356 -7.43 6.72 19.43
C VAL A 356 -6.32 6.50 20.45
N GLU A 357 -6.39 5.39 21.19
CA GLU A 357 -5.28 4.92 22.00
C GLU A 357 -4.95 3.48 21.59
N ALA A 358 -3.69 3.24 21.24
CA ALA A 358 -3.27 1.97 20.64
C ALA A 358 -1.84 1.55 21.03
N LYS A 359 -1.54 0.28 20.76
CA LYS A 359 -0.22 -0.33 20.91
C LYS A 359 0.15 -1.13 19.67
N PHE A 360 1.45 -1.28 19.44
CA PHE A 360 2.00 -2.13 18.40
C PHE A 360 2.68 -3.34 19.04
N SER A 361 2.56 -4.51 18.40
CA SER A 361 3.10 -5.76 18.93
C SER A 361 4.32 -6.28 18.16
N THR A 362 4.58 -5.71 16.99
CA THR A 362 5.72 -6.00 16.12
C THR A 362 5.99 -4.79 15.25
N ASP A 363 7.19 -4.64 14.72
CA ASP A 363 7.59 -3.64 13.72
C ASP A 363 7.56 -4.25 12.31
N TYR A 364 6.73 -5.28 12.12
CA TYR A 364 6.68 -6.10 10.90
C TYR A 364 5.22 -6.43 10.57
N HIS A 365 5.00 -7.11 9.46
CA HIS A 365 3.66 -7.53 9.07
C HIS A 365 3.12 -8.63 10.00
N THR A 366 1.81 -8.84 9.98
CA THR A 366 1.16 -9.98 10.64
C THR A 366 0.36 -10.84 9.67
N GLY A 367 0.05 -12.07 10.08
CA GLY A 367 -0.77 -13.02 9.31
C GLY A 367 -2.28 -12.81 9.44
N ILE A 368 -2.74 -11.61 9.84
CA ILE A 368 -4.16 -11.31 9.99
C ILE A 368 -4.81 -11.19 8.61
N PRO A 369 -5.95 -11.88 8.35
CA PRO A 369 -6.71 -11.66 7.13
C PRO A 369 -7.22 -10.22 7.01
N VAL A 370 -7.11 -9.65 5.82
CA VAL A 370 -7.49 -8.26 5.55
C VAL A 370 -8.88 -8.20 4.92
N GLN A 371 -9.54 -7.04 5.02
CA GLN A 371 -10.88 -6.86 4.45
C GLN A 371 -10.80 -6.59 2.96
N VAL A 372 -11.82 -7.03 2.22
CA VAL A 372 -12.01 -6.69 0.81
C VAL A 372 -13.38 -6.06 0.66
N TYR A 373 -13.43 -4.79 0.31
CA TYR A 373 -14.66 -4.02 0.10
C TYR A 373 -14.94 -3.96 -1.40
N ALA A 374 -16.18 -4.14 -1.82
CA ALA A 374 -16.58 -4.01 -3.22
C ALA A 374 -17.85 -3.17 -3.39
N TYR A 375 -17.84 -2.29 -4.39
CA TYR A 375 -18.96 -1.43 -4.78
C TYR A 375 -19.04 -1.37 -6.30
N GLY A 376 -20.24 -1.50 -6.89
CA GLY A 376 -20.42 -1.51 -8.33
C GLY A 376 -21.07 -2.79 -8.87
N PRO A 377 -21.19 -2.94 -10.20
CA PRO A 377 -21.68 -4.17 -10.81
C PRO A 377 -20.81 -5.37 -10.41
N GLN A 378 -21.45 -6.52 -10.21
CA GLN A 378 -20.79 -7.76 -9.77
C GLN A 378 -20.05 -7.69 -8.41
N GLN A 379 -20.30 -6.66 -7.58
CA GLN A 379 -19.72 -6.55 -6.24
C GLN A 379 -19.88 -7.82 -5.38
N SER A 380 -20.98 -8.57 -5.55
CA SER A 380 -21.27 -9.80 -4.80
C SER A 380 -20.22 -10.90 -4.98
N LEU A 381 -19.40 -10.86 -6.04
CA LEU A 381 -18.27 -11.76 -6.23
C LEU A 381 -17.31 -11.72 -5.03
N PHE A 382 -17.22 -10.59 -4.32
CA PHE A 382 -16.28 -10.36 -3.23
C PHE A 382 -16.82 -10.73 -1.84
N LEU A 383 -17.99 -11.37 -1.74
CA LEU A 383 -18.49 -11.91 -0.47
C LEU A 383 -17.66 -13.10 0.04
N GLY A 384 -17.62 -13.26 1.35
CA GLY A 384 -17.04 -14.44 2.02
C GLY A 384 -15.57 -14.32 2.38
N SER A 385 -14.94 -15.46 2.66
CA SER A 385 -13.51 -15.55 3.00
C SER A 385 -12.79 -16.44 1.99
N TYR A 386 -11.65 -15.97 1.48
CA TYR A 386 -10.94 -16.61 0.38
C TYR A 386 -9.42 -16.33 0.41
N GLU A 387 -8.67 -17.02 -0.44
CA GLU A 387 -7.26 -16.72 -0.69
C GLU A 387 -7.12 -15.38 -1.44
N ASN A 388 -6.08 -14.58 -1.16
CA ASN A 388 -5.81 -13.36 -1.93
C ASN A 388 -5.74 -13.58 -3.45
N THR A 389 -5.28 -14.74 -3.91
CA THR A 389 -5.28 -15.12 -5.34
C THR A 389 -6.67 -15.13 -5.97
N ALA A 390 -7.74 -15.29 -5.18
CA ALA A 390 -9.10 -15.25 -5.71
C ALA A 390 -9.49 -13.85 -6.20
N ILE A 391 -8.84 -12.78 -5.71
CA ILE A 391 -9.11 -11.40 -6.15
C ILE A 391 -8.81 -11.27 -7.65
N PHE A 392 -7.71 -11.83 -8.13
CA PHE A 392 -7.39 -11.92 -9.57
C PHE A 392 -8.51 -12.58 -10.37
N SER A 393 -8.91 -13.81 -9.96
CA SER A 393 -9.92 -14.56 -10.69
C SER A 393 -11.28 -13.85 -10.71
N LYS A 394 -11.64 -13.15 -9.61
CA LYS A 394 -12.88 -12.38 -9.51
C LYS A 394 -12.84 -11.11 -10.36
N MET A 395 -11.70 -10.44 -10.48
CA MET A 395 -11.53 -9.32 -11.42
C MET A 395 -11.67 -9.78 -12.88
N LYS A 396 -11.07 -10.93 -13.23
CA LYS A 396 -11.24 -11.53 -14.56
C LYS A 396 -12.69 -11.90 -14.86
N GLU A 397 -13.36 -12.55 -13.91
CA GLU A 397 -14.78 -12.89 -14.02
C GLU A 397 -15.63 -11.62 -14.20
N ALA A 398 -15.35 -10.57 -13.43
CA ALA A 398 -16.03 -9.29 -13.53
C ALA A 398 -15.90 -8.65 -14.93
N PHE A 399 -14.68 -8.59 -15.47
CA PHE A 399 -14.43 -8.11 -16.82
C PHE A 399 -14.96 -9.03 -17.93
N GLY A 400 -15.21 -10.30 -17.62
CA GLY A 400 -15.63 -11.31 -18.61
C GLY A 400 -14.49 -11.82 -19.51
N PHE A 401 -13.25 -11.84 -18.99
CA PHE A 401 -12.05 -12.35 -19.69
C PHE A 401 -11.89 -13.88 -19.64
#